data_AF-A0AAW2SWL7-F1
#
_entry.id   AF-A0AAW2SWL7-F1
#
_cell.length_a   1.000
_cell.length_b   1.000
_cell.length_c   1.000
_cell.angle_alpha   90.00
_cell.angle_beta   90.00
_cell.angle_gamma   90.00
#
_symmetry.space_group_name_H-M   'P 1'
#
loop_
_entity.id
_entity.type
_entity.pdbx_description
1 polymer ?
#
loop_
_entity_poly.entity_id
_entity_poly.type
_entity_poly.pdbx_seq_one_letter_code
_entity_poly.pdbx_strand_id
1 'polypeptide(L)'
;MTISTGATKGNSPFGGHKMEVNDQPSTQDPAADAEDLERKHAAMLERLSNRHQSRLSGKTDPNSATSFESTQLFLSQFSQSKLSIESQLSRIRKQPDPTHKPDLEAISLEISALEKLVAENSYFLPPTKSALASIPDRENDVLVKEFSINELEGGQNGEFTLSNLRDCEIRLKGRLRALFVDKLMNCKVYVGAVTGSVLIEGAEGCVFVLASHQIRIHNARNCDFYLRVRSRPIIEDTSGVRFAPYCLSYQGIEKDLTEANLGEETGNWANVDDFRWLRAVQSPNWSVLPESERIKMVDVSNVGNSD
;
A
#
# COMPACT_ATOMS: atom_id res chain seq x y z
N MET A 1 -3.27 -35.76 71.80
CA MET A 1 -4.72 -35.90 71.58
C MET A 1 -5.04 -35.39 70.19
N THR A 2 -5.65 -36.26 69.40
CA THR A 2 -6.19 -36.14 68.04
C THR A 2 -7.24 -35.01 67.95
N ILE A 3 -7.57 -34.43 66.77
CA ILE A 3 -8.75 -34.68 65.91
C ILE A 3 -8.66 -33.61 64.79
N SER A 4 -8.58 -33.89 63.48
CA SER A 4 -9.53 -34.44 62.47
C SER A 4 -10.48 -33.42 61.80
N THR A 5 -10.30 -33.31 60.48
CA THR A 5 -11.21 -33.15 59.32
C THR A 5 -12.66 -32.63 59.47
N GLY A 6 -13.07 -31.80 58.50
CA GLY A 6 -14.47 -31.48 58.20
C GLY A 6 -14.74 -31.39 56.69
N ALA A 7 -15.66 -32.24 56.22
CA ALA A 7 -16.25 -32.23 54.88
C ALA A 7 -17.64 -31.57 54.92
N THR A 8 -18.12 -31.01 53.80
CA THR A 8 -19.54 -30.70 53.61
C THR A 8 -20.03 -31.07 52.20
N LYS A 9 -21.09 -31.88 52.17
CA LYS A 9 -22.00 -32.11 51.04
C LYS A 9 -23.22 -31.19 51.21
N GLY A 10 -23.81 -30.76 50.10
CA GLY A 10 -25.16 -30.20 50.06
C GLY A 10 -25.71 -30.31 48.64
N ASN A 11 -26.74 -31.13 48.45
CA ASN A 11 -27.45 -31.38 47.20
C ASN A 11 -28.94 -31.09 47.43
N SER A 12 -29.64 -30.48 46.49
CA SER A 12 -31.12 -30.50 46.37
C SER A 12 -31.59 -30.05 44.97
N PRO A 13 -32.78 -30.49 44.51
CA PRO A 13 -33.09 -30.79 43.10
C PRO A 13 -34.23 -29.91 42.51
N PHE A 14 -34.42 -29.85 41.18
CA PHE A 14 -35.75 -29.67 40.56
C PHE A 14 -35.76 -30.15 39.10
N GLY A 15 -36.86 -30.80 38.70
CA GLY A 15 -37.02 -31.60 37.48
C GLY A 15 -37.35 -30.83 36.20
N GLY A 16 -36.98 -31.43 35.07
CA GLY A 16 -37.28 -30.97 33.71
C GLY A 16 -38.39 -31.77 33.05
N HIS A 17 -39.30 -31.04 32.40
CA HIS A 17 -40.42 -31.51 31.59
C HIS A 17 -39.94 -32.14 30.26
N LYS A 18 -40.66 -33.18 29.82
CA LYS A 18 -40.47 -33.93 28.57
C LYS A 18 -41.23 -33.22 27.42
N MET A 19 -40.57 -32.96 26.29
CA MET A 19 -41.22 -32.75 24.99
C MET A 19 -40.58 -33.70 23.97
N GLU A 20 -41.42 -34.48 23.31
CA GLU A 20 -41.09 -35.53 22.35
C GLU A 20 -41.27 -34.93 20.95
N VAL A 21 -40.18 -34.83 20.17
CA VAL A 21 -40.22 -34.48 18.75
C VAL A 21 -39.60 -35.64 17.99
N ASN A 22 -40.41 -36.19 17.08
CA ASN A 22 -40.11 -37.31 16.21
C ASN A 22 -39.59 -36.75 14.87
N ASP A 23 -38.33 -37.00 14.53
CA ASP A 23 -37.81 -36.79 13.17
C ASP A 23 -36.79 -37.88 12.84
N GLN A 24 -37.15 -38.75 11.90
CA GLN A 24 -36.23 -39.71 11.27
C GLN A 24 -35.39 -38.98 10.22
N PRO A 25 -34.06 -39.11 10.19
CA PRO A 25 -33.25 -38.61 9.08
C PRO A 25 -33.22 -39.63 7.93
N SER A 26 -33.53 -39.14 6.73
CA SER A 26 -33.31 -39.83 5.46
C SER A 26 -31.82 -40.08 5.22
N THR A 27 -31.45 -41.33 5.01
CA THR A 27 -30.11 -41.78 4.62
C THR A 27 -29.79 -41.27 3.20
N GLN A 28 -28.90 -40.28 3.08
CA GLN A 28 -28.22 -39.92 1.84
C GLN A 28 -26.79 -40.50 1.86
N ASP A 29 -26.41 -41.22 0.80
CA ASP A 29 -25.13 -41.92 0.70
C ASP A 29 -23.95 -40.93 0.54
N PRO A 30 -23.00 -40.88 1.49
CA PRO A 30 -21.88 -39.92 1.48
C PRO A 30 -20.84 -40.15 0.35
N ALA A 31 -20.95 -41.26 -0.39
CA ALA A 31 -20.07 -41.54 -1.53
C ALA A 31 -20.48 -40.78 -2.81
N ALA A 32 -21.77 -40.47 -2.98
CA ALA A 32 -22.27 -39.78 -4.17
C ALA A 32 -21.88 -38.29 -4.19
N ASP A 33 -21.84 -37.64 -3.02
CA ASP A 33 -21.44 -36.23 -2.89
C ASP A 33 -19.95 -36.01 -3.14
N ALA A 34 -19.11 -37.00 -2.81
CA ALA A 34 -17.66 -36.93 -3.05
C ALA A 34 -17.34 -36.98 -4.56
N GLU A 35 -18.01 -37.85 -5.32
CA GLU A 35 -17.85 -37.92 -6.79
C GLU A 35 -18.32 -36.65 -7.50
N ASP A 36 -19.40 -36.02 -7.03
CA ASP A 36 -19.90 -34.78 -7.64
C ASP A 36 -18.97 -33.60 -7.36
N LEU A 37 -18.38 -33.55 -6.16
CA LEU A 37 -17.36 -32.54 -5.82
C LEU A 37 -16.09 -32.70 -6.67
N GLU A 38 -15.68 -33.94 -6.92
CA GLU A 38 -14.49 -34.26 -7.71
C GLU A 38 -14.70 -33.95 -9.20
N ARG A 39 -15.90 -34.21 -9.74
CA ARG A 39 -16.27 -33.77 -11.11
C ARG A 39 -16.29 -32.25 -11.24
N LYS A 40 -16.80 -31.53 -10.23
CA LYS A 40 -16.79 -30.05 -10.22
C LYS A 40 -15.37 -29.50 -10.17
N HIS A 41 -14.50 -30.10 -9.36
CA HIS A 41 -13.09 -29.72 -9.29
C HIS A 41 -12.34 -29.97 -10.61
N ALA A 42 -12.57 -31.12 -11.26
CA ALA A 42 -12.01 -31.42 -12.57
C ALA A 42 -12.48 -30.43 -13.66
N ALA A 43 -13.77 -30.11 -13.71
CA ALA A 43 -14.32 -29.13 -14.65
C ALA A 43 -13.78 -27.71 -14.41
N MET A 44 -13.48 -27.36 -13.16
CA MET A 44 -12.84 -26.08 -12.82
C MET A 44 -11.39 -26.02 -13.32
N LEU A 45 -10.61 -27.09 -13.15
CA LEU A 45 -9.23 -27.18 -13.62
C LEU A 45 -9.14 -27.13 -15.15
N GLU A 46 -10.06 -27.79 -15.84
CA GLU A 46 -10.14 -27.75 -17.31
C GLU A 46 -10.45 -26.33 -17.82
N ARG A 47 -11.38 -25.61 -17.16
CA ARG A 47 -11.67 -24.20 -17.48
C ARG A 47 -10.45 -23.30 -17.26
N LEU A 48 -9.66 -23.53 -16.22
CA LEU A 48 -8.43 -22.78 -15.95
C LEU A 48 -7.36 -23.06 -17.01
N SER A 49 -7.21 -24.32 -17.43
CA SER A 49 -6.28 -24.74 -18.49
C SER A 49 -6.64 -24.13 -19.86
N ASN A 50 -7.91 -24.22 -20.26
CA ASN A 50 -8.41 -23.65 -21.52
C ASN A 50 -8.26 -22.12 -21.55
N ARG A 51 -8.42 -21.45 -20.40
CA ARG A 51 -8.16 -20.01 -20.25
C ARG A 51 -6.66 -19.66 -20.32
N HIS A 52 -5.77 -20.59 -19.97
CA HIS A 52 -4.32 -20.39 -20.09
C HIS A 52 -3.85 -20.62 -21.54
N GLN A 53 -4.39 -21.63 -22.23
CA GLN A 53 -4.08 -21.89 -23.64
C GLN A 53 -4.59 -20.80 -24.58
N SER A 54 -5.79 -20.25 -24.36
CA SER A 54 -6.30 -19.12 -25.15
C SER A 54 -5.47 -17.83 -24.97
N ARG A 55 -4.78 -17.69 -23.83
CA ARG A 55 -3.83 -16.60 -23.57
C ARG A 55 -2.47 -16.80 -24.25
N LEU A 56 -2.09 -18.04 -24.55
CA LEU A 56 -0.83 -18.36 -25.23
C LEU A 56 -0.95 -18.26 -26.76
N SER A 57 -2.13 -18.53 -27.33
CA SER A 57 -2.38 -18.43 -28.78
C SER A 57 -2.50 -16.98 -29.31
N GLY A 58 -2.57 -15.97 -28.42
CA GLY A 58 -2.68 -14.56 -28.78
C GLY A 58 -1.35 -13.79 -28.80
N LYS A 59 -0.20 -14.45 -28.62
CA LYS A 59 1.12 -13.79 -28.68
C LYS A 59 1.48 -13.46 -30.14
N THR A 60 1.27 -12.20 -30.52
CA THR A 60 2.00 -11.56 -31.63
C THR A 60 3.10 -10.68 -31.05
N ASP A 61 4.25 -10.63 -31.75
CA ASP A 61 5.53 -10.12 -31.25
C ASP A 61 5.47 -8.71 -30.63
N PRO A 62 6.22 -8.45 -29.54
CA PRO A 62 6.23 -7.17 -28.82
C PRO A 62 6.97 -6.02 -29.54
N ASN A 63 7.31 -6.18 -30.82
CA ASN A 63 8.07 -5.20 -31.60
C ASN A 63 7.34 -4.67 -32.85
N SER A 64 6.00 -4.76 -32.90
CA SER A 64 5.24 -4.16 -34.00
C SER A 64 4.72 -2.77 -33.62
N ALA A 65 4.95 -1.80 -34.51
CA ALA A 65 4.51 -0.40 -34.40
C ALA A 65 2.99 -0.21 -34.23
N THR A 66 2.20 -1.29 -34.28
CA THR A 66 0.74 -1.31 -34.14
C THR A 66 0.27 -1.17 -32.68
N SER A 67 1.06 -1.61 -31.68
CA SER A 67 0.71 -1.53 -30.25
C SER A 67 0.69 -0.08 -29.73
N PHE A 68 1.68 0.71 -30.13
CA PHE A 68 1.80 2.10 -29.72
C PHE A 68 0.69 2.96 -30.34
N GLU A 69 0.37 2.73 -31.61
CA GLU A 69 -0.72 3.39 -32.32
C GLU A 69 -2.09 3.05 -31.70
N SER A 70 -2.31 1.78 -31.33
CA SER A 70 -3.53 1.32 -30.66
C SER A 70 -3.72 1.95 -29.28
N THR A 71 -2.63 2.10 -28.51
CA THR A 71 -2.68 2.69 -27.16
C THR A 71 -2.93 4.20 -27.21
N GLN A 72 -2.28 4.92 -28.14
CA GLN A 72 -2.47 6.36 -28.30
C GLN A 72 -3.88 6.70 -28.79
N LEU A 73 -4.41 5.93 -29.75
CA LEU A 73 -5.78 6.07 -30.23
C LEU A 73 -6.79 5.81 -29.12
N PHE A 74 -6.60 4.74 -28.34
CA PHE A 74 -7.42 4.47 -27.16
C PHE A 74 -7.39 5.63 -26.17
N LEU A 75 -6.21 6.14 -25.79
CA LEU A 75 -6.07 7.22 -24.81
C LEU A 75 -6.72 8.52 -25.29
N SER A 76 -6.56 8.85 -26.57
CA SER A 76 -7.22 10.00 -27.20
C SER A 76 -8.75 9.86 -27.16
N GLN A 77 -9.27 8.70 -27.57
CA GLN A 77 -10.72 8.45 -27.60
C GLN A 77 -11.31 8.44 -26.18
N PHE A 78 -10.64 7.77 -25.24
CA PHE A 78 -11.01 7.74 -23.83
C PHE A 78 -11.05 9.15 -23.23
N SER A 79 -10.01 9.97 -23.47
CA SER A 79 -9.96 11.35 -22.98
C SER A 79 -11.06 12.21 -23.57
N GLN A 80 -11.35 12.08 -24.87
CA GLN A 80 -12.41 12.85 -25.53
C GLN A 80 -13.79 12.47 -24.99
N SER A 81 -14.09 11.17 -24.87
CA SER A 81 -15.35 10.69 -24.30
C SER A 81 -15.52 11.10 -22.83
N LYS A 82 -14.45 11.01 -22.03
CA LYS A 82 -14.48 11.48 -20.63
C LYS A 82 -14.82 12.97 -20.53
N LEU A 83 -14.16 13.82 -21.32
CA LEU A 83 -14.42 15.26 -21.34
C LEU A 83 -15.84 15.59 -21.82
N SER A 84 -16.37 14.83 -22.79
CA SER A 84 -17.76 14.95 -23.24
C SER A 84 -18.75 14.70 -22.10
N ILE A 85 -18.60 13.56 -21.41
CA ILE A 85 -19.45 13.15 -20.28
C ILE A 85 -19.37 14.18 -19.14
N GLU A 86 -18.16 14.61 -18.77
CA GLU A 86 -17.95 15.62 -17.71
C GLU A 86 -18.60 16.96 -18.08
N SER A 87 -18.47 17.39 -19.33
CA SER A 87 -19.10 18.61 -19.84
C SER A 87 -20.63 18.53 -19.77
N GLN A 88 -21.23 17.43 -20.24
CA GLN A 88 -22.68 17.22 -20.19
C GLN A 88 -23.20 17.16 -18.74
N LEU A 89 -22.53 16.43 -17.84
CA LEU A 89 -22.86 16.38 -16.42
C LEU A 89 -22.77 17.76 -15.75
N SER A 90 -21.74 18.55 -16.11
CA SER A 90 -21.57 19.91 -15.58
C SER A 90 -22.68 20.87 -16.04
N ARG A 91 -23.23 20.66 -17.24
CA ARG A 91 -24.36 21.43 -17.79
C ARG A 91 -25.66 21.09 -17.07
N ILE A 92 -25.96 19.80 -16.90
CA ILE A 92 -27.16 19.34 -16.18
C ILE A 92 -27.13 19.81 -14.72
N ARG A 93 -25.96 19.78 -14.07
CA ARG A 93 -25.82 20.21 -12.67
C ARG A 93 -26.08 21.71 -12.46
N LYS A 94 -25.94 22.55 -13.50
CA LYS A 94 -26.14 24.02 -13.41
C LYS A 94 -27.59 24.45 -13.67
N GLN A 95 -28.44 23.59 -14.24
CA GLN A 95 -29.86 23.86 -14.47
C GLN A 95 -30.69 22.61 -14.17
N PRO A 96 -31.29 22.50 -12.97
CA PRO A 96 -32.15 21.36 -12.64
C PRO A 96 -33.54 21.56 -13.28
N ASP A 97 -33.70 21.14 -14.54
CA ASP A 97 -34.99 21.04 -15.22
C ASP A 97 -35.48 19.56 -15.23
N PRO A 98 -36.76 19.27 -14.94
CA PRO A 98 -37.34 17.92 -15.01
C PRO A 98 -37.31 17.26 -16.41
N THR A 99 -36.89 17.96 -17.47
CA THR A 99 -36.83 17.46 -18.85
C THR A 99 -35.50 16.78 -19.26
N HIS A 100 -34.52 16.65 -18.37
CA HIS A 100 -33.19 16.07 -18.68
C HIS A 100 -33.10 14.53 -18.68
N LYS A 101 -34.23 13.81 -18.54
CA LYS A 101 -34.25 12.35 -18.62
C LYS A 101 -33.57 11.79 -19.89
N PRO A 102 -33.85 12.28 -21.11
CA PRO A 102 -33.14 11.86 -22.32
C PRO A 102 -31.63 12.15 -22.30
N ASP A 103 -31.20 13.26 -21.68
CA ASP A 103 -29.77 13.60 -21.57
C ASP A 103 -29.02 12.64 -20.63
N LEU A 104 -29.66 12.24 -19.53
CA LEU A 104 -29.12 11.25 -18.59
C LEU A 104 -29.02 9.85 -19.21
N GLU A 105 -30.00 9.45 -20.01
CA GLU A 105 -29.94 8.19 -20.78
C GLU A 105 -28.81 8.22 -21.81
N ALA A 106 -28.59 9.35 -22.48
CA ALA A 106 -27.48 9.53 -23.41
C ALA A 106 -26.12 9.43 -22.70
N ILE A 107 -25.96 10.08 -21.54
CA ILE A 107 -24.74 9.98 -20.72
C ILE A 107 -24.51 8.55 -20.24
N SER A 108 -25.56 7.85 -19.82
CA SER A 108 -25.49 6.45 -19.39
C SER A 108 -24.98 5.53 -20.51
N LEU A 109 -25.44 5.75 -21.75
CA LEU A 109 -24.97 5.06 -22.93
C LEU A 109 -23.49 5.38 -23.25
N GLU A 110 -23.08 6.66 -23.13
CA GLU A 110 -21.68 7.06 -23.31
C GLU A 110 -20.75 6.43 -22.26
N ILE A 111 -21.18 6.35 -21.00
CA ILE A 111 -20.44 5.68 -19.92
C ILE A 111 -20.32 4.18 -20.20
N SER A 112 -21.42 3.52 -20.58
CA SER A 112 -21.42 2.10 -20.91
C SER A 112 -20.49 1.79 -22.10
N ALA A 113 -20.47 2.66 -23.10
CA ALA A 113 -19.55 2.56 -24.23
C ALA A 113 -18.09 2.75 -23.80
N LEU A 114 -17.82 3.67 -22.86
CA LEU A 114 -16.50 3.90 -22.30
C LEU A 114 -16.00 2.71 -21.47
N GLU A 115 -16.87 2.11 -20.65
CA GLU A 115 -16.57 0.90 -19.88
C GLU A 115 -16.22 -0.27 -20.80
N LYS A 116 -16.98 -0.46 -21.88
CA LYS A 116 -16.71 -1.46 -22.90
C LYS A 116 -15.35 -1.20 -23.58
N LEU A 117 -15.08 0.05 -23.96
CA LEU A 117 -13.81 0.44 -24.58
C LEU A 117 -12.62 0.15 -23.66
N VAL A 118 -12.74 0.46 -22.35
CA VAL A 118 -11.71 0.15 -21.35
C VAL A 118 -11.54 -1.36 -21.19
N ALA A 119 -12.63 -2.12 -21.10
CA ALA A 119 -12.54 -3.57 -20.95
C ALA A 119 -11.82 -4.23 -22.14
N GLU A 120 -12.16 -3.82 -23.37
CA GLU A 120 -11.58 -4.36 -24.62
C GLU A 120 -10.10 -3.98 -24.80
N ASN A 121 -9.69 -2.80 -24.34
CA ASN A 121 -8.33 -2.29 -24.52
C ASN A 121 -7.44 -2.40 -23.27
N SER A 122 -7.99 -2.80 -22.12
CA SER A 122 -7.28 -2.93 -20.84
C SER A 122 -6.05 -3.84 -20.91
N TYR A 123 -6.06 -4.81 -21.83
CA TYR A 123 -4.93 -5.72 -22.06
C TYR A 123 -3.70 -5.02 -22.66
N PHE A 124 -3.92 -3.95 -23.44
CA PHE A 124 -2.85 -3.14 -24.04
C PHE A 124 -2.39 -2.01 -23.13
N LEU A 125 -3.18 -1.69 -22.09
CA LEU A 125 -2.78 -0.72 -21.11
C LEU A 125 -1.66 -1.30 -20.25
N PRO A 126 -0.55 -0.55 -20.04
CA PRO A 126 0.44 -0.95 -19.07
C PRO A 126 -0.27 -1.14 -17.71
N PRO A 127 0.20 -2.09 -16.87
CA PRO A 127 -0.32 -2.25 -15.52
C PRO A 127 -0.40 -0.87 -14.88
N THR A 128 -1.57 -0.49 -14.41
CA THR A 128 -1.83 0.83 -13.82
C THR A 128 -0.96 1.00 -12.59
N LYS A 129 0.27 1.50 -12.78
CA LYS A 129 0.83 2.45 -11.84
C LYS A 129 -0.12 3.63 -11.97
N SER A 130 -1.04 3.78 -11.02
CA SER A 130 -1.69 5.07 -10.82
C SER A 130 -0.59 6.13 -10.95
N ALA A 131 -0.89 7.26 -11.58
CA ALA A 131 0.03 8.39 -11.62
C ALA A 131 0.17 8.93 -10.18
N LEU A 132 0.82 8.16 -9.31
CA LEU A 132 1.25 8.57 -8.01
C LEU A 132 2.20 9.72 -8.26
N ALA A 133 2.01 10.79 -7.51
CA ALA A 133 2.98 11.87 -7.48
C ALA A 133 4.35 11.23 -7.21
N SER A 134 5.29 11.41 -8.12
CA SER A 134 6.56 10.69 -8.09
C SER A 134 7.71 11.54 -8.57
N ILE A 135 8.89 11.22 -8.08
CA ILE A 135 10.15 11.73 -8.58
C ILE A 135 10.95 10.53 -9.11
N PRO A 136 10.95 10.31 -10.43
CA PRO A 136 11.78 9.30 -11.07
C PRO A 136 13.08 9.89 -11.62
N ASP A 137 14.11 9.04 -11.74
CA ASP A 137 15.25 9.20 -12.65
C ASP A 137 16.04 10.51 -12.48
N ARG A 138 16.44 10.83 -11.24
CA ARG A 138 17.30 12.00 -10.93
C ARG A 138 18.67 11.59 -10.44
N GLU A 139 19.65 12.43 -10.73
CA GLU A 139 21.02 12.27 -10.29
C GLU A 139 21.61 13.61 -9.86
N ASN A 140 22.34 13.66 -8.73
CA ASN A 140 22.99 14.86 -8.21
C ASN A 140 22.05 16.07 -7.99
N ASP A 141 20.82 15.81 -7.54
CA ASP A 141 19.76 16.83 -7.43
C ASP A 141 19.32 17.07 -5.97
N VAL A 142 18.82 18.27 -5.68
CA VAL A 142 18.21 18.62 -4.39
C VAL A 142 16.72 18.89 -4.60
N LEU A 143 15.90 17.99 -4.10
CA LEU A 143 14.47 17.94 -4.39
C LEU A 143 13.68 18.30 -3.14
N VAL A 144 12.88 19.37 -3.23
CA VAL A 144 12.01 19.82 -2.14
C VAL A 144 10.56 19.75 -2.56
N LYS A 145 9.74 19.08 -1.77
CA LYS A 145 8.29 19.02 -1.96
C LYS A 145 7.59 19.26 -0.63
N GLU A 146 6.63 20.17 -0.63
CA GLU A 146 5.76 20.42 0.52
C GLU A 146 4.39 19.84 0.24
N PHE A 147 3.83 19.14 1.23
CA PHE A 147 2.51 18.51 1.18
C PHE A 147 1.58 19.27 2.13
N SER A 148 0.57 19.91 1.57
CA SER A 148 -0.41 20.67 2.36
C SER A 148 -1.61 19.80 2.75
N ILE A 149 -2.21 20.10 3.90
CA ILE A 149 -3.39 19.40 4.45
C ILE A 149 -4.53 19.34 3.42
N ASN A 150 -4.75 20.42 2.67
CA ASN A 150 -5.84 20.54 1.71
C ASN A 150 -5.66 19.62 0.48
N GLU A 151 -4.42 19.25 0.13
CA GLU A 151 -4.15 18.33 -0.99
C GLU A 151 -4.59 16.89 -0.66
N LEU A 152 -4.66 16.53 0.63
CA LEU A 152 -5.14 15.23 1.10
C LEU A 152 -6.67 15.15 1.14
N GLU A 153 -7.37 16.28 1.24
CA GLU A 153 -8.83 16.37 1.25
C GLU A 153 -9.44 16.47 -0.16
N GLY A 154 -8.64 16.87 -1.17
CA GLY A 154 -9.07 17.11 -2.55
C GLY A 154 -9.09 15.89 -3.49
N GLY A 155 -8.89 14.68 -3.00
CA GLY A 155 -8.98 13.45 -3.80
C GLY A 155 -7.74 13.11 -4.66
N GLN A 156 -6.61 13.80 -4.47
CA GLN A 156 -5.31 13.32 -4.96
C GLN A 156 -4.72 12.37 -3.91
N ASN A 157 -4.41 11.14 -4.31
CA ASN A 157 -3.83 10.10 -3.44
C ASN A 157 -2.62 10.69 -2.69
N GLY A 158 -2.67 10.73 -1.35
CA GLY A 158 -1.56 11.11 -0.46
C GLY A 158 -0.37 10.12 -0.47
N GLU A 159 -0.17 9.44 -1.58
CA GLU A 159 0.86 8.45 -1.81
C GLU A 159 1.92 9.09 -2.70
N PHE A 160 3.20 8.92 -2.36
CA PHE A 160 4.30 9.49 -3.10
C PHE A 160 5.36 8.44 -3.40
N THR A 161 6.00 8.53 -4.56
CA THR A 161 7.03 7.55 -4.97
C THR A 161 8.35 8.24 -5.30
N LEU A 162 9.44 7.73 -4.74
CA LEU A 162 10.82 8.07 -5.13
C LEU A 162 11.40 6.87 -5.86
N SER A 163 11.82 7.03 -7.12
CA SER A 163 12.32 5.89 -7.89
C SER A 163 13.56 6.21 -8.72
N ASN A 164 14.54 5.30 -8.72
CA ASN A 164 15.77 5.40 -9.52
C ASN A 164 16.50 6.74 -9.31
N LEU A 165 16.84 7.06 -8.05
CA LEU A 165 17.54 8.30 -7.71
C LEU A 165 18.96 7.97 -7.25
N ARG A 166 19.93 8.80 -7.66
CA ARG A 166 21.35 8.64 -7.34
C ARG A 166 21.97 9.94 -6.84
N ASP A 167 22.73 9.89 -5.75
CA ASP A 167 23.45 11.05 -5.21
C ASP A 167 22.53 12.28 -4.99
N CYS A 168 21.26 12.04 -4.63
CA CYS A 168 20.24 13.08 -4.45
C CYS A 168 19.95 13.39 -2.98
N GLU A 169 19.53 14.61 -2.70
CA GLU A 169 18.97 15.00 -1.41
C GLU A 169 17.49 15.34 -1.57
N ILE A 170 16.62 14.60 -0.89
CA ILE A 170 15.16 14.70 -1.01
C ILE A 170 14.58 15.17 0.31
N ARG A 171 13.72 16.20 0.27
CA ARG A 171 13.07 16.81 1.42
C ARG A 171 11.57 16.90 1.18
N LEU A 172 10.83 16.01 1.81
CA LEU A 172 9.38 15.91 1.76
C LEU A 172 8.79 16.47 3.05
N LYS A 173 8.33 17.73 3.04
CA LYS A 173 7.75 18.39 4.22
C LYS A 173 6.24 18.23 4.26
N GLY A 174 5.66 18.17 5.44
CA GLY A 174 4.22 18.01 5.61
C GLY A 174 3.83 16.55 5.87
N ARG A 175 2.62 16.18 5.45
CA ARG A 175 2.03 14.87 5.74
C ARG A 175 1.74 14.06 4.49
N LEU A 176 2.08 12.78 4.56
CA LEU A 176 1.77 11.79 3.53
C LEU A 176 0.93 10.65 4.13
N ARG A 177 0.24 9.91 3.27
CA ARG A 177 -0.42 8.65 3.61
C ARG A 177 0.51 7.47 3.40
N ALA A 178 1.24 7.44 2.28
CA ALA A 178 2.22 6.40 2.02
C ALA A 178 3.42 6.96 1.25
N LEU A 179 4.57 6.33 1.46
CA LEU A 179 5.79 6.60 0.69
C LEU A 179 6.34 5.29 0.15
N PHE A 180 6.57 5.26 -1.16
CA PHE A 180 7.23 4.16 -1.85
C PHE A 180 8.60 4.62 -2.31
N VAL A 181 9.62 3.82 -2.04
CA VAL A 181 11.00 4.08 -2.42
C VAL A 181 11.49 2.88 -3.21
N ASP A 182 11.93 3.09 -4.45
CA ASP A 182 12.45 2.05 -5.35
C ASP A 182 13.82 2.46 -5.90
N LYS A 183 14.88 1.69 -5.65
CA LYS A 183 16.21 1.89 -6.26
C LYS A 183 16.82 3.28 -5.98
N LEU A 184 17.21 3.52 -4.73
CA LEU A 184 17.98 4.70 -4.35
C LEU A 184 19.44 4.35 -4.09
N MET A 185 20.37 5.18 -4.55
CA MET A 185 21.80 5.01 -4.30
C MET A 185 22.44 6.31 -3.83
N ASN A 186 23.15 6.26 -2.70
CA ASN A 186 23.83 7.42 -2.10
C ASN A 186 22.92 8.64 -1.85
N CYS A 187 21.64 8.41 -1.59
CA CYS A 187 20.66 9.47 -1.40
C CYS A 187 20.46 9.81 0.09
N LYS A 188 20.08 11.05 0.37
CA LYS A 188 19.60 11.50 1.67
C LYS A 188 18.12 11.83 1.56
N VAL A 189 17.29 11.19 2.37
CA VAL A 189 15.83 11.30 2.28
C VAL A 189 15.27 11.76 3.62
N TYR A 190 14.75 12.98 3.65
CA TYR A 190 14.18 13.63 4.81
C TYR A 190 12.68 13.78 4.63
N VAL A 191 11.89 13.14 5.49
CA VAL A 191 10.43 13.10 5.35
C VAL A 191 9.77 13.52 6.65
N GLY A 192 8.74 14.35 6.52
CA GLY A 192 7.78 14.65 7.57
C GLY A 192 6.96 13.41 7.97
N ALA A 193 5.72 13.63 8.40
CA ALA A 193 4.92 12.56 8.97
C ALA A 193 4.22 11.72 7.90
N VAL A 194 4.37 10.40 7.98
CA VAL A 194 3.65 9.43 7.13
C VAL A 194 2.59 8.72 7.98
N THR A 195 1.32 9.01 7.71
CA THR A 195 0.17 8.48 8.49
C THR A 195 -0.12 7.00 8.24
N GLY A 196 0.47 6.40 7.21
CA GLY A 196 0.33 4.99 6.88
C GLY A 196 1.68 4.27 6.89
N SER A 197 2.14 3.86 5.72
CA SER A 197 3.32 3.01 5.59
C SER A 197 4.40 3.62 4.71
N VAL A 198 5.64 3.23 5.00
CA VAL A 198 6.77 3.41 4.09
C VAL A 198 7.23 2.04 3.62
N LEU A 199 7.36 1.87 2.31
CA LEU A 199 7.94 0.70 1.69
C LEU A 199 9.21 1.11 0.95
N ILE A 200 10.32 0.47 1.29
CA ILE A 200 11.62 0.70 0.67
C ILE A 200 12.08 -0.59 0.00
N GLU A 201 12.33 -0.51 -1.31
CA GLU A 201 12.79 -1.60 -2.16
C GLU A 201 14.07 -1.18 -2.88
N GLY A 202 15.21 -1.80 -2.56
CA GLY A 202 16.47 -1.47 -3.21
C GLY A 202 17.02 -0.11 -2.79
N ALA A 203 17.82 -0.09 -1.71
CA ALA A 203 18.51 1.13 -1.28
C ALA A 203 19.97 0.82 -0.93
N GLU A 204 20.91 1.63 -1.41
CA GLU A 204 22.34 1.43 -1.12
C GLU A 204 23.03 2.73 -0.72
N GLY A 205 23.78 2.71 0.38
CA GLY A 205 24.56 3.88 0.82
C GLY A 205 23.69 5.10 1.20
N CYS A 206 22.42 4.88 1.53
CA CYS A 206 21.45 5.95 1.74
C CYS A 206 21.26 6.31 3.21
N VAL A 207 20.84 7.55 3.46
CA VAL A 207 20.39 8.02 4.78
C VAL A 207 18.91 8.36 4.70
N PHE A 208 18.11 7.79 5.59
CA PHE A 208 16.67 8.03 5.67
C PHE A 208 16.32 8.61 7.04
N VAL A 209 15.57 9.71 7.06
CA VAL A 209 14.96 10.28 8.27
C VAL A 209 13.45 10.26 8.10
N LEU A 210 12.77 9.31 8.74
CA LEU A 210 11.38 8.94 8.46
C LEU A 210 10.55 8.82 9.74
N ALA A 211 9.33 9.37 9.72
CA ALA A 211 8.33 9.13 10.75
C ALA A 211 7.10 8.46 10.12
N SER A 212 6.73 7.26 10.57
CA SER A 212 5.66 6.46 9.95
C SER A 212 4.99 5.51 10.93
N HIS A 213 3.76 5.05 10.66
CA HIS A 213 3.17 3.99 11.50
C HIS A 213 3.88 2.67 11.29
N GLN A 214 4.18 2.35 10.03
CA GLN A 214 4.80 1.10 9.60
C GLN A 214 5.92 1.38 8.60
N ILE A 215 7.03 0.63 8.72
CA ILE A 215 8.15 0.70 7.77
C ILE A 215 8.57 -0.71 7.41
N ARG A 216 8.62 -0.98 6.09
CA ARG A 216 9.13 -2.23 5.53
C ARG A 216 10.30 -1.92 4.60
N ILE A 217 11.40 -2.63 4.79
CA ILE A 217 12.66 -2.39 4.07
C ILE A 217 13.09 -3.71 3.46
N HIS A 218 13.23 -3.72 2.14
CA HIS A 218 13.65 -4.87 1.37
C HIS A 218 14.87 -4.51 0.51
N ASN A 219 15.85 -5.41 0.45
CA ASN A 219 17.05 -5.27 -0.37
C ASN A 219 17.82 -3.95 -0.12
N ALA A 220 18.14 -3.66 1.16
CA ALA A 220 18.88 -2.47 1.56
C ALA A 220 20.31 -2.79 2.04
N ARG A 221 21.29 -1.98 1.63
CA ARG A 221 22.71 -2.19 1.92
C ARG A 221 23.40 -0.92 2.42
N ASN A 222 24.10 -1.01 3.54
CA ASN A 222 24.89 0.11 4.10
C ASN A 222 24.06 1.41 4.24
N CYS A 223 22.85 1.30 4.77
CA CYS A 223 21.93 2.42 4.93
C CYS A 223 21.70 2.76 6.40
N ASP A 224 21.57 4.06 6.69
CA ASP A 224 21.23 4.55 8.02
C ASP A 224 19.77 5.04 8.06
N PHE A 225 19.01 4.55 9.04
CA PHE A 225 17.60 4.85 9.22
C PHE A 225 17.36 5.55 10.57
N TYR A 226 17.02 6.83 10.52
CA TYR A 226 16.60 7.64 11.66
C TYR A 226 15.08 7.63 11.73
N LEU A 227 14.52 6.85 12.64
CA LEU A 227 13.11 6.48 12.61
C LEU A 227 12.35 6.96 13.83
N ARG A 228 11.10 7.35 13.61
CA ARG A 228 10.05 7.38 14.63
C ARG A 228 8.89 6.54 14.12
N VAL A 229 8.60 5.46 14.82
CA VAL A 229 7.65 4.44 14.35
C VAL A 229 6.69 3.99 15.44
N ARG A 230 5.47 3.59 15.03
CA ARG A 230 4.47 3.03 15.96
C ARG A 230 4.56 1.51 16.09
N SER A 231 5.11 0.84 15.09
CA SER A 231 5.44 -0.57 15.12
C SER A 231 6.92 -0.80 14.89
N ARG A 232 7.39 -1.99 15.24
CA ARG A 232 8.73 -2.47 14.89
C ARG A 232 8.93 -2.40 13.37
N PRO A 233 10.05 -1.83 12.86
CA PRO A 233 10.39 -1.91 11.45
C PRO A 233 10.62 -3.37 11.04
N ILE A 234 10.27 -3.71 9.80
CA ILE A 234 10.50 -5.04 9.24
C ILE A 234 11.58 -4.93 8.16
N ILE A 235 12.58 -5.81 8.21
CA ILE A 235 13.64 -5.91 7.21
C ILE A 235 13.64 -7.28 6.53
N GLU A 236 14.03 -7.30 5.25
CA GLU A 236 14.26 -8.51 4.46
C GLU A 236 15.39 -8.27 3.46
N ASP A 237 16.26 -9.28 3.25
CA ASP A 237 17.39 -9.22 2.31
C ASP A 237 18.30 -7.99 2.47
N THR A 238 18.49 -7.54 3.71
CA THR A 238 19.31 -6.37 4.04
C THR A 238 20.71 -6.75 4.55
N SER A 239 21.66 -5.82 4.49
CA SER A 239 23.00 -5.99 5.06
C SER A 239 23.61 -4.66 5.46
N GLY A 240 24.17 -4.58 6.67
CA GLY A 240 24.83 -3.36 7.16
C GLY A 240 23.88 -2.19 7.35
N VAL A 241 22.59 -2.44 7.62
CA VAL A 241 21.62 -1.38 7.90
C VAL A 241 21.68 -0.98 9.38
N ARG A 242 21.56 0.31 9.68
CA ARG A 242 21.71 0.83 11.05
C ARG A 242 20.55 1.73 11.42
N PHE A 243 20.10 1.65 12.67
CA PHE A 243 18.89 2.35 13.13
C PHE A 243 19.19 3.33 14.27
N ALA A 244 18.56 4.51 14.22
CA ALA A 244 18.69 5.60 15.17
C ALA A 244 17.33 6.30 15.41
N PRO A 245 17.20 7.11 16.48
CA PRO A 245 16.02 7.95 16.67
C PRO A 245 15.84 8.99 15.55
N TYR A 246 14.59 9.30 15.22
CA TYR A 246 14.24 10.39 14.31
C TYR A 246 14.82 11.74 14.76
N CYS A 247 15.29 12.54 13.81
CA CYS A 247 16.00 13.80 14.10
C CYS A 247 15.71 14.94 13.11
N LEU A 248 14.56 14.92 12.41
CA LEU A 248 14.20 16.00 11.49
C LEU A 248 13.52 17.17 12.22
N SER A 249 13.80 18.39 11.76
CA SER A 249 13.12 19.62 12.18
C SER A 249 12.75 20.47 10.97
N TYR A 250 11.53 21.00 10.96
CA TYR A 250 11.10 22.08 10.08
C TYR A 250 9.89 22.81 10.69
N GLN A 251 9.57 23.99 10.18
CA GLN A 251 8.41 24.75 10.65
C GLN A 251 7.10 23.94 10.50
N GLY A 252 6.50 23.55 11.62
CA GLY A 252 5.24 22.80 11.65
C GLY A 252 5.37 21.29 11.87
N ILE A 253 6.60 20.74 11.95
CA ILE A 253 6.82 19.29 12.10
C ILE A 253 6.10 18.69 13.32
N GLU A 254 6.11 19.36 14.47
CA GLU A 254 5.47 18.83 15.69
C GLU A 254 3.95 18.69 15.52
N LYS A 255 3.33 19.64 14.80
CA LYS A 255 1.90 19.58 14.47
C LYS A 255 1.62 18.43 13.51
N ASP A 256 2.43 18.30 12.46
CA ASP A 256 2.30 17.21 11.48
C ASP A 256 2.42 15.84 12.14
N LEU A 257 3.42 15.66 13.01
CA LEU A 257 3.64 14.44 13.77
C LEU A 257 2.49 14.16 14.74
N THR A 258 2.03 15.16 15.49
CA THR A 258 0.93 15.01 16.45
C THR A 258 -0.36 14.59 15.75
N GLU A 259 -0.74 15.29 14.68
CA GLU A 259 -1.95 14.97 13.91
C GLU A 259 -1.84 13.62 13.17
N ALA A 260 -0.62 13.18 12.88
CA ALA A 260 -0.36 11.85 12.34
C ALA A 260 -0.28 10.74 13.40
N ASN A 261 -0.53 11.03 14.68
CA ASN A 261 -0.37 10.10 15.80
C ASN A 261 1.08 9.57 15.95
N LEU A 262 2.06 10.42 15.64
CA LEU A 262 3.52 10.21 15.71
C LEU A 262 4.21 11.24 16.61
N GLY A 263 3.47 11.95 17.46
CA GLY A 263 4.03 12.94 18.39
C GLY A 263 4.93 12.32 19.47
N GLU A 264 4.61 11.10 19.91
CA GLU A 264 5.38 10.38 20.93
C GLU A 264 6.47 9.48 20.31
N GLU A 265 7.63 9.45 20.93
CA GLU A 265 8.70 8.51 20.61
C GLU A 265 8.52 7.22 21.41
N THR A 266 8.36 6.09 20.71
CA THR A 266 8.04 4.79 21.32
C THR A 266 9.27 3.92 21.56
N GLY A 267 10.43 4.27 20.98
CA GLY A 267 11.64 3.43 21.03
C GLY A 267 11.59 2.20 20.10
N ASN A 268 10.51 2.02 19.32
CA ASN A 268 10.35 0.91 18.39
C ASN A 268 11.42 0.88 17.28
N TRP A 269 12.05 2.02 16.98
CA TRP A 269 13.16 2.10 16.02
C TRP A 269 14.35 1.19 16.41
N ALA A 270 14.52 0.89 17.70
CA ALA A 270 15.59 0.03 18.20
C ALA A 270 15.22 -1.47 18.21
N ASN A 271 14.00 -1.83 17.81
CA ASN A 271 13.48 -3.20 17.82
C ASN A 271 13.03 -3.58 16.41
N VAL A 272 13.94 -4.16 15.62
CA VAL A 272 13.70 -4.47 14.20
C VAL A 272 13.46 -5.97 14.00
N ASP A 273 12.40 -6.32 13.29
CA ASP A 273 12.06 -7.70 12.94
C ASP A 273 12.73 -8.07 11.59
N ASP A 274 13.65 -9.03 11.62
CA ASP A 274 14.29 -9.58 10.41
C ASP A 274 13.59 -10.88 9.99
N PHE A 275 12.81 -10.84 8.92
CA PHE A 275 11.95 -11.96 8.51
C PHE A 275 12.72 -13.15 7.94
N ARG A 276 13.94 -12.94 7.43
CA ARG A 276 14.78 -14.03 6.89
C ARG A 276 15.68 -14.63 7.96
N TRP A 277 15.75 -14.04 9.15
CA TRP A 277 16.56 -14.52 10.26
C TRP A 277 15.75 -15.35 11.26
N LEU A 278 15.68 -16.66 11.03
CA LEU A 278 14.92 -17.60 11.85
C LEU A 278 15.67 -18.07 13.13
N ARG A 279 16.78 -17.42 13.50
CA ARG A 279 17.61 -17.83 14.65
C ARG A 279 17.26 -17.02 15.89
N ALA A 280 17.44 -17.63 17.07
CA ALA A 280 17.16 -16.99 18.36
C ALA A 280 18.17 -15.90 18.77
N VAL A 281 19.31 -15.80 18.09
CA VAL A 281 20.32 -14.76 18.32
C VAL A 281 19.98 -13.51 17.52
N GLN A 282 20.55 -12.37 17.91
CA GLN A 282 20.44 -11.11 17.17
C GLN A 282 20.81 -11.29 15.68
N SER A 283 20.00 -10.73 14.78
CA SER A 283 20.33 -10.72 13.35
C SER A 283 21.59 -9.87 13.11
N PRO A 284 22.56 -10.35 12.31
CA PRO A 284 23.75 -9.60 11.94
C PRO A 284 23.48 -8.56 10.84
N ASN A 285 22.29 -8.57 10.23
CA ASN A 285 21.97 -7.72 9.09
C ASN A 285 21.71 -6.26 9.50
N TRP A 286 21.43 -6.04 10.79
CA TRP A 286 21.15 -4.73 11.33
C TRP A 286 21.81 -4.48 12.69
N SER A 287 21.97 -3.20 13.04
CA SER A 287 22.43 -2.77 14.36
C SER A 287 21.85 -1.42 14.75
N VAL A 288 21.98 -1.04 16.02
CA VAL A 288 21.73 0.33 16.46
C VAL A 288 22.94 1.19 16.07
N LEU A 289 22.69 2.34 15.47
CA LEU A 289 23.73 3.31 15.12
C LEU A 289 24.32 3.95 16.39
N PRO A 290 25.64 3.87 16.61
CA PRO A 290 26.30 4.47 17.77
C PRO A 290 26.09 5.97 17.84
N GLU A 291 25.90 6.52 19.04
CA GLU A 291 25.61 7.94 19.25
C GLU A 291 26.67 8.88 18.67
N SER A 292 27.94 8.50 18.72
CA SER A 292 29.05 9.27 18.16
C SER A 292 29.02 9.40 16.64
N GLU A 293 28.33 8.49 15.95
CA GLU A 293 28.23 8.46 14.49
C GLU A 293 26.90 9.05 13.99
N ARG A 294 25.97 9.36 14.90
CA ARG A 294 24.67 9.93 14.52
C ARG A 294 24.85 11.32 13.95
N ILE A 295 24.11 11.59 12.87
CA ILE A 295 23.93 12.96 12.41
C ILE A 295 23.19 13.76 13.49
N LYS A 296 23.52 15.04 13.59
CA LYS A 296 22.79 15.97 14.46
C LYS A 296 21.39 16.21 13.90
N MET A 297 20.55 16.88 14.70
CA MET A 297 19.25 17.35 14.25
C MET A 297 19.35 18.03 12.88
N VAL A 298 18.57 17.54 11.92
CA VAL A 298 18.55 18.01 10.54
C VAL A 298 17.45 19.06 10.42
N ASP A 299 17.81 20.31 10.17
CA ASP A 299 16.86 21.39 9.92
C ASP A 299 16.70 21.60 8.40
N VAL A 300 15.47 21.43 7.89
CA VAL A 300 15.13 21.64 6.47
C VAL A 300 14.26 22.87 6.23
N SER A 301 14.21 23.81 7.18
CA SER A 301 13.35 25.00 7.12
C SER A 301 13.71 25.96 5.97
N ASN A 302 15.00 26.13 5.64
CA ASN A 302 15.50 27.24 4.81
C ASN A 302 16.46 26.80 3.70
N VAL A 303 15.96 26.16 2.65
CA VAL A 303 16.71 26.12 1.39
C VAL A 303 15.77 26.55 0.29
N GLY A 304 15.82 27.85 -0.01
CA GLY A 304 15.28 28.39 -1.24
C GLY A 304 16.06 27.80 -2.43
N ASN A 305 15.36 27.67 -3.55
CA ASN A 305 16.00 27.46 -4.85
C ASN A 305 17.19 28.40 -4.98
N SER A 306 18.40 27.86 -5.02
CA SER A 306 19.51 28.58 -5.62
C SER A 306 19.28 28.53 -7.13
N ASP A 307 18.86 29.67 -7.67
CA ASP A 307 18.79 30.00 -9.10
C ASP A 307 20.09 29.67 -9.85
#